data_AF-A0A951MF66-F1
#
_entry.id   AF-A0A951MF66-F1
#
_cell.length_a   1.000
_cell.length_b   1.000
_cell.length_c   1.000
_cell.angle_alpha   90.00
_cell.angle_beta   90.00
_cell.angle_gamma   90.00
#
_symmetry.space_group_name_H-M   'P 1'
#
loop_
_entity.id
_entity.type
_entity.pdbx_description
1 polymer ?
#
loop_
_entity_poly.entity_id
_entity_poly.type
_entity_poly.pdbx_seq_one_letter_code
_entity_poly.pdbx_strand_id
1 'polypeptide(L)' 'MLSQFLSKEVLRCLKYLTVKKMAKLKVTQVRSTIKRPKDQKDTIKALGLGKINRTVEVENNPHMAGMIRKVSHLIKVEEA' A
#
# COMPACT_ATOMS: atom_id res chain seq x y z
N MET A 1 -10.83 -39.35 3.73
CA MET A 1 -9.49 -39.29 4.35
C MET A 1 -8.56 -38.43 3.50
N LEU A 2 -8.83 -37.13 3.35
CA LEU A 2 -7.96 -36.19 2.60
C LEU A 2 -7.93 -34.77 3.20
N SER A 3 -8.57 -34.51 4.35
CA SER A 3 -8.77 -33.14 4.87
C SER A 3 -7.98 -32.80 6.14
N GLN A 4 -7.12 -33.68 6.66
CA GLN A 4 -6.44 -33.47 7.95
C GLN A 4 -4.94 -33.11 7.84
N PHE A 5 -4.38 -33.00 6.64
CA PHE A 5 -2.98 -32.63 6.41
C PHE A 5 -2.83 -31.28 5.69
N LEU A 6 -3.60 -30.28 6.10
CA LEU A 6 -3.10 -28.91 5.95
C LEU A 6 -2.12 -28.72 7.11
N SER A 7 -0.83 -28.95 6.85
CA SER A 7 0.23 -28.90 7.86
C SER A 7 0.11 -27.61 8.68
N LYS A 8 0.56 -27.65 9.93
CA LYS A 8 0.64 -26.45 10.77
C LYS A 8 1.42 -25.32 10.08
N GLU A 9 2.29 -25.61 9.10
CA GLU A 9 2.93 -24.59 8.26
C GLU A 9 1.94 -23.89 7.31
N VAL A 10 1.04 -24.60 6.63
CA VAL A 10 0.08 -23.99 5.69
C VAL A 10 -0.84 -23.02 6.43
N LEU A 11 -1.36 -23.42 7.60
CA LEU A 11 -2.16 -22.55 8.46
C LEU A 11 -1.34 -21.37 9.01
N ARG A 12 -0.06 -21.57 9.36
CA ARG A 12 0.84 -20.50 9.82
C ARG A 12 1.16 -19.51 8.70
N CYS A 13 1.39 -19.98 7.49
CA CYS A 13 1.59 -19.16 6.29
C CYS A 13 0.34 -18.37 5.92
N LEU A 14 -0.84 -19.00 5.94
CA LEU A 14 -2.11 -18.33 5.71
C LEU A 14 -2.34 -17.22 6.76
N LYS A 15 -2.05 -17.50 8.03
CA LYS A 15 -2.10 -16.49 9.11
C LYS A 15 -1.09 -15.35 8.89
N TYR A 16 0.13 -15.66 8.45
CA TYR A 16 1.14 -14.64 8.17
C TYR A 16 0.73 -13.75 6.99
N LEU A 17 0.18 -14.35 5.93
CA LEU A 17 -0.28 -13.64 4.74
C LEU A 17 -1.48 -12.73 5.04
N THR A 18 -2.39 -13.16 5.92
CA THR A 18 -3.53 -12.34 6.34
C THR A 18 -3.12 -11.18 7.25
N VAL A 19 -2.20 -11.38 8.21
CA VAL A 19 -1.65 -10.30 9.04
C VAL A 19 -0.94 -9.25 8.19
N LYS A 20 -0.13 -9.67 7.20
CA LYS A 20 0.60 -8.74 6.32
C LYS A 20 -0.31 -7.94 5.39
N LYS A 21 -1.46 -8.49 5.01
CA LYS A 21 -2.49 -7.79 4.22
C LYS A 21 -3.25 -6.73 5.01
N MET A 22 -3.43 -6.91 6.32
CA MET A 22 -4.11 -5.92 7.17
C MET A 22 -3.19 -4.83 7.70
N ALA A 23 -1.88 -4.90 7.43
CA ALA A 23 -0.95 -3.85 7.79
C ALA A 23 -1.35 -2.55 7.10
N LYS A 24 -1.43 -1.46 7.88
CA LYS A 24 -1.70 -0.12 7.35
C LYS A 24 -0.38 0.54 7.01
N LEU A 25 -0.33 1.16 5.84
CA LEU A 25 0.80 1.94 5.37
C LEU A 25 0.48 3.41 5.57
N LYS A 26 1.36 4.13 6.27
CA LYS A 26 1.32 5.59 6.29
C LYS A 26 2.04 6.12 5.08
N VAL A 27 1.30 6.81 4.22
CA VAL A 27 1.82 7.42 3.01
C VAL A 27 1.84 8.93 3.17
N THR A 28 3.02 9.52 3.02
CA THR A 28 3.24 10.97 3.14
C THR A 28 3.70 11.52 1.80
N GLN A 29 3.07 12.58 1.31
CA GLN A 29 3.54 13.26 0.12
C GLN A 29 4.71 14.19 0.46
N VAL A 30 5.92 13.87 -0.02
CA VAL A 30 7.14 14.67 0.25
C VAL A 30 7.44 15.63 -0.90
N ARG A 31 7.10 15.26 -2.14
CA ARG A 31 7.36 16.08 -3.34
C ARG A 31 6.08 16.54 -4.02
N SER A 32 6.19 17.67 -4.71
CA SER A 32 5.08 18.28 -5.44
C SER A 32 4.72 17.50 -6.71
N THR A 33 3.45 17.54 -7.08
CA THR A 33 2.90 16.97 -8.32
C THR A 33 2.95 17.95 -9.50
N ILE A 34 3.45 19.17 -9.28
CA ILE A 34 3.62 20.17 -10.35
C ILE A 34 4.55 19.62 -11.43
N LYS A 35 4.21 19.90 -12.70
CA LYS A 35 4.93 19.41 -13.89
C LYS A 35 5.00 17.88 -14.02
N ARG A 36 4.16 17.13 -13.30
CA ARG A 36 4.02 15.67 -13.48
C ARG A 36 2.95 15.33 -14.52
N PRO A 37 3.05 14.16 -15.19
CA PRO A 37 2.01 13.65 -16.07
C PRO A 37 0.65 13.59 -15.37
N LYS A 38 -0.43 13.76 -16.13
CA LYS A 38 -1.80 13.78 -15.61
C LYS A 38 -2.10 12.53 -14.77
N ASP A 39 -1.70 11.36 -15.25
CA ASP A 39 -1.96 10.09 -14.56
C ASP A 39 -1.36 10.01 -13.16
N GLN A 40 -0.18 10.61 -12.94
CA GLN A 40 0.44 10.64 -11.61
C GLN A 40 -0.31 11.60 -10.68
N LYS A 41 -0.81 12.72 -11.21
CA LYS A 41 -1.66 13.65 -10.46
C LYS A 41 -2.97 12.99 -10.04
N ASP A 42 -3.59 12.25 -10.94
CA ASP A 42 -4.83 11.52 -10.69
C ASP A 42 -4.60 10.39 -9.66
N THR A 43 -3.46 9.69 -9.74
CA THR A 43 -3.09 8.66 -8.75
C THR A 43 -2.92 9.27 -7.35
N ILE A 44 -2.25 10.42 -7.24
CA ILE A 44 -2.07 11.10 -5.95
C ILE A 44 -3.41 11.59 -5.39
N LYS A 45 -4.30 12.10 -6.25
CA LYS A 45 -5.65 12.48 -5.85
C LYS A 45 -6.48 11.28 -5.38
N ALA A 46 -6.37 10.14 -6.07
CA ALA A 46 -7.06 8.89 -5.71
C ALA A 46 -6.57 8.33 -4.36
N LEU A 47 -5.29 8.50 -4.04
CA LEU A 47 -4.72 8.16 -2.73
C LEU A 47 -5.12 9.15 -1.61
N GLY A 48 -5.91 10.20 -1.91
CA GLY A 48 -6.31 11.22 -0.93
C GLY A 48 -5.19 12.20 -0.57
N LEU A 49 -4.11 12.21 -1.37
CA LEU A 49 -2.99 13.14 -1.28
C LEU A 49 -3.25 14.34 -2.21
N GLY A 50 -2.54 15.44 -1.98
CA GLY A 50 -2.82 16.70 -2.70
C GLY A 50 -2.22 17.95 -2.07
N LYS A 51 -1.66 17.82 -0.86
CA LYS A 51 -0.84 18.84 -0.21
C LYS A 51 0.48 18.22 0.23
N ILE A 52 1.56 18.98 0.18
CA ILE A 52 2.87 18.57 0.72
C ILE A 52 2.73 18.28 2.23
N ASN A 53 3.42 17.25 2.71
CA ASN A 53 3.39 16.74 4.09
C ASN A 53 2.03 16.22 4.57
N ARG A 54 1.06 16.03 3.67
CA ARG A 54 -0.17 15.31 4.01
C ARG A 54 0.13 13.83 4.16
N THR A 55 -0.26 13.29 5.30
CA THR A 55 -0.21 11.86 5.63
C THR A 55 -1.59 11.24 5.43
N VAL A 56 -1.64 10.05 4.85
CA VAL A 56 -2.87 9.24 4.72
C VAL A 56 -2.53 7.81 5.09
N GLU A 57 -3.41 7.17 5.85
CA GLU A 57 -3.32 5.74 6.16
C GLU A 57 -4.04 4.94 5.07
N VAL A 58 -3.32 4.00 4.46
CA VAL A 58 -3.81 3.18 3.36
C VAL A 58 -3.61 1.70 3.71
N GLU A 59 -4.60 0.86 3.40
CA GLU A 59 -4.48 -0.58 3.59
C GLU A 59 -3.51 -1.21 2.60
N ASN A 60 -2.76 -2.23 3.03
CA ASN A 60 -1.84 -2.98 2.17
C ASN A 60 -2.59 -3.96 1.24
N ASN A 61 -3.24 -3.40 0.22
CA ASN A 61 -3.85 -4.13 -0.88
C ASN A 61 -2.88 -4.18 -2.09
N PRO A 62 -2.71 -5.32 -2.79
CA PRO A 62 -1.93 -5.37 -4.03
C PRO A 62 -2.28 -4.29 -5.07
N HIS A 63 -3.55 -3.88 -5.13
CA HIS A 63 -3.98 -2.78 -6.00
C HIS A 63 -3.37 -1.43 -5.57
N MET A 64 -3.39 -1.13 -4.26
CA MET A 64 -2.78 0.06 -3.69
C MET A 64 -1.25 0.03 -3.82
N ALA A 65 -0.64 -1.13 -3.64
CA ALA A 65 0.80 -1.31 -3.85
C ALA A 65 1.23 -0.97 -5.28
N GLY A 66 0.41 -1.29 -6.29
CA GLY A 66 0.63 -0.89 -7.68
C GLY A 66 0.60 0.62 -7.88
N MET A 67 -0.39 1.30 -7.29
CA MET A 67 -0.49 2.77 -7.33
C MET A 67 0.71 3.43 -6.65
N ILE A 68 1.06 2.97 -5.44
CA ILE A 68 2.20 3.47 -4.64
C ILE A 68 3.50 3.32 -5.43
N ARG A 69 3.72 2.19 -6.11
CA ARG A 69 4.90 1.96 -6.95
C ARG A 69 5.02 2.98 -8.08
N LYS A 70 3.91 3.37 -8.73
CA LYS A 70 3.89 4.36 -9.81
C LYS A 70 4.34 5.75 -9.34
N VAL A 71 4.02 6.12 -8.11
CA VAL A 71 4.32 7.45 -7.53
C VAL A 71 5.40 7.42 -6.45
N SER A 72 6.14 6.31 -6.31
CA SER A 72 7.10 6.04 -5.22
C SER A 72 8.12 7.14 -4.97
N HIS A 73 8.51 7.88 -6.00
CA HIS A 73 9.47 8.98 -5.92
C HIS A 73 8.87 10.32 -5.46
N LEU A 74 7.54 10.39 -5.27
CA LEU A 74 6.79 11.56 -4.77
C LEU A 74 6.36 11.41 -3.30
N ILE A 75 6.32 10.17 -2.82
CA ILE A 75 5.81 9.79 -1.51
C ILE A 75 6.89 9.14 -0.65
N LYS A 76 6.72 9.24 0.65
CA LYS A 76 7.42 8.45 1.65
C LYS A 76 6.41 7.49 2.25
N VAL A 77 6.76 6.21 2.32
CA VAL A 77 5.92 5.17 2.91
C VAL A 77 6.58 4.73 4.21
N GLU A 78 5.80 4.71 5.28
CA GLU A 78 6.18 4.19 6.59
C GLU A 78 5.20 3.08 6.95
N GLU A 79 5.71 1.91 7.37
CA GLU A 79 4.89 0.80 7.86
C GLU A 79 4.42 1.14 9.28
N ALA A 80 3.11 1.04 9.55
CA ALA A 80 2.51 1.29 10.86
C ALA A 80 2.05 0.00 11.54
#